data_AF-A0A7L3EYR8-F1
#
_entry.id   AF-A0A7L3EYR8-F1
#
_cell.length_a   1.000
_cell.length_b   1.000
_cell.length_c   1.000
_cell.angle_alpha   90.00
_cell.angle_beta   90.00
_cell.angle_gamma   90.00
#
_symmetry.space_group_name_H-M   'P 1'
#
loop_
_entity.id
_entity.type
_entity.pdbx_description
1 polymer ?
#
loop_
_entity_poly.entity_id
_entity_poly.type
_entity_poly.pdbx_seq_one_letter_code
_entity_poly.pdbx_strand_id
1 'polypeptide(L)' 'LQSLLSSMKHACEILTRDPEGGAARIPFGTFAFLYSYLASIDGEIPEEKTEAFLHKIKEAADQQSGMVLLRNF' A
#
# COMPACT_ATOMS: atom_id res chain seq x y z
N LEU A 1 5.59 12.44 -2.08
CA LEU A 1 4.24 11.93 -1.65
C LEU A 1 3.28 11.59 -2.79
N GLN A 2 2.88 12.52 -3.68
CA GLN A 2 1.95 12.20 -4.79
C GLN A 2 2.52 11.14 -5.77
N SER A 3 3.83 11.15 -6.00
CA SER A 3 4.53 10.12 -6.79
C SER A 3 4.44 8.74 -6.14
N LEU A 4 4.81 8.62 -4.86
CA LEU A 4 4.83 7.34 -4.12
C LEU A 4 3.47 6.65 -4.10
N LEU A 5 2.40 7.36 -3.74
CA LEU A 5 1.07 6.76 -3.68
C LEU A 5 0.57 6.37 -5.08
N SER A 6 0.95 7.10 -6.13
CA SER A 6 0.64 6.73 -7.51
C SER A 6 1.40 5.47 -7.93
N SER A 7 2.68 5.34 -7.57
CA SER A 7 3.45 4.11 -7.77
C SER A 7 2.83 2.92 -7.05
N MET A 8 2.34 3.12 -5.82
CA MET A 8 1.63 2.08 -5.08
C MET A 8 0.32 1.66 -5.74
N LYS A 9 -0.45 2.60 -6.30
CA LYS A 9 -1.67 2.28 -7.06
C LYS A 9 -1.36 1.37 -8.24
N HIS A 10 -0.36 1.73 -9.05
CA HIS A 10 0.07 0.90 -10.17
C HIS A 10 0.60 -0.47 -9.73
N ALA A 11 1.37 -0.52 -8.64
CA ALA A 11 1.85 -1.79 -8.10
C ALA A 11 0.68 -2.71 -7.68
N CYS A 12 -0.37 -2.15 -7.06
CA CYS A 12 -1.57 -2.90 -6.71
C CYS A 12 -2.31 -3.40 -7.95
N GLU A 13 -2.44 -2.58 -8.99
CA GLU A 13 -3.06 -2.95 -10.28
C GLU A 13 -2.30 -4.07 -11.00
N ILE A 14 -0.97 -4.11 -10.89
CA ILE A 14 -0.12 -5.13 -11.51
C ILE A 14 -0.13 -6.44 -10.72
N LEU A 15 -0.07 -6.36 -9.39
CA LEU A 15 0.14 -7.53 -8.52
C LEU A 15 -1.15 -8.19 -8.02
N THR A 16 -2.29 -7.52 -8.19
CA THR A 16 -3.60 -8.04 -7.76
C THR A 16 -3.91 -9.37 -8.43
N ARG A 17 -4.65 -10.21 -7.70
CA ARG A 17 -5.29 -11.42 -8.24
C ARG A 17 -6.78 -11.24 -8.51
N ASP A 18 -7.31 -10.05 -8.23
CA ASP A 18 -8.67 -9.71 -8.60
C ASP A 18 -8.81 -9.70 -10.14
N PRO A 19 -10.01 -9.97 -10.67
CA PRO A 19 -10.29 -9.81 -12.09
C PRO A 19 -10.01 -8.39 -12.60
N GLU A 20 -9.81 -8.25 -13.90
CA GLU A 20 -9.67 -6.94 -14.56
C GLU A 20 -10.87 -6.04 -14.25
N GLY A 21 -10.61 -4.77 -13.91
CA GLY A 21 -11.63 -3.83 -13.43
C GLY A 21 -12.08 -4.04 -11.97
N GLY A 22 -11.49 -5.02 -11.27
CA GLY A 22 -11.74 -5.27 -9.84
C GLY A 22 -11.10 -4.25 -8.90
N ALA A 23 -11.15 -4.53 -7.59
CA ALA A 23 -10.71 -3.60 -6.54
C ALA A 23 -9.18 -3.50 -6.36
N ALA A 24 -8.40 -4.20 -7.19
CA ALA A 24 -6.94 -4.24 -7.19
C ALA A 24 -6.34 -4.53 -5.80
N ARG A 25 -6.88 -5.53 -5.10
CA ARG A 25 -6.51 -5.81 -3.71
C ARG A 25 -5.23 -6.63 -3.63
N ILE A 26 -4.37 -6.28 -2.68
CA ILE A 26 -3.16 -7.04 -2.37
C ILE A 26 -3.07 -7.33 -0.86
N PRO A 27 -2.39 -8.41 -0.42
CA PRO A 27 -2.14 -8.65 0.99
C PRO A 27 -1.34 -7.50 1.64
N PHE A 28 -1.65 -7.19 2.89
CA PHE A 28 -0.95 -6.13 3.64
C PHE A 28 0.57 -6.30 3.66
N GLY A 29 1.07 -7.53 3.83
CA GLY A 29 2.52 -7.79 3.85
C GLY A 29 3.21 -7.34 2.56
N THR A 30 2.60 -7.60 1.41
CA THR A 30 3.10 -7.15 0.10
C THR A 30 3.06 -5.63 -0.01
N PHE A 31 1.95 -5.01 0.41
CA PHE A 31 1.81 -3.55 0.41
C PHE A 31 2.87 -2.87 1.28
N ALA A 32 3.04 -3.35 2.51
CA ALA A 32 3.96 -2.78 3.50
C ALA A 32 5.41 -2.87 3.05
N PHE A 33 5.80 -4.00 2.47
CA PHE A 33 7.14 -4.18 1.90
C PHE A 33 7.40 -3.15 0.79
N LEU A 34 6.49 -3.05 -0.19
CA LEU A 34 6.65 -2.14 -1.33
C LEU A 34 6.66 -0.67 -0.91
N TYR A 35 5.74 -0.28 -0.04
CA TYR A 35 5.65 1.09 0.46
C TYR A 35 6.93 1.48 1.20
N SER A 36 7.42 0.63 2.11
CA SER A 36 8.65 0.89 2.86
C SER A 36 9.86 0.98 1.94
N TYR A 37 9.96 0.06 0.97
CA TYR A 37 11.04 0.07 -0.01
C TYR A 37 11.04 1.37 -0.83
N LEU A 38 9.90 1.74 -1.40
CA LEU A 38 9.79 2.96 -2.21
C LEU A 38 9.97 4.24 -1.37
N ALA A 39 9.46 4.29 -0.15
CA ALA A 39 9.69 5.40 0.78
C ALA A 39 11.17 5.56 1.12
N SER A 40 11.91 4.44 1.26
CA SER A 40 13.35 4.47 1.51
C SER A 40 14.16 5.00 0.31
N ILE A 41 13.67 4.79 -0.92
CA ILE A 41 14.26 5.36 -2.15
C ILE A 41 13.95 6.85 -2.26
N ASP A 42 12.72 7.26 -1.96
CA ASP A 42 12.31 8.68 -1.99
C ASP A 42 13.13 9.49 -0.98
N GLY A 43 13.54 8.89 0.16
CA GLY A 43 14.44 9.49 1.15
C GLY A 43 13.86 10.69 1.91
N GLU A 44 12.72 11.22 1.45
CA GLU A 44 12.01 12.38 2.01
C GLU A 44 11.00 12.01 3.10
N ILE A 45 10.70 10.73 3.28
CA ILE A 45 9.69 10.26 4.24
C ILE A 45 10.39 9.69 5.48
N PRO A 46 10.30 10.36 6.64
CA PRO A 46 10.82 9.83 7.90
C PRO A 46 10.21 8.46 8.22
N GLU A 47 11.00 7.58 8.81
CA GLU A 47 10.59 6.23 9.21
C GLU A 47 9.33 6.25 10.08
N GLU A 48 9.25 7.15 11.07
CA GLU A 48 8.06 7.32 11.92
C GLU A 48 6.78 7.63 11.11
N LYS A 49 6.88 8.42 10.03
CA LYS A 49 5.73 8.70 9.16
C LYS A 49 5.34 7.48 8.34
N THR A 50 6.32 6.70 7.89
CA THR A 50 6.11 5.43 7.19
C THR A 50 5.41 4.42 8.11
N GLU A 51 5.89 4.25 9.34
CA GLU A 51 5.29 3.36 10.34
C GLU A 51 3.86 3.79 10.70
N ALA A 52 3.65 5.08 10.97
CA ALA A 52 2.33 5.62 11.30
C ALA A 52 1.33 5.44 10.15
N PHE A 53 1.77 5.59 8.90
CA PHE A 53 0.95 5.31 7.73
C PHE A 53 0.62 3.82 7.62
N LEU A 54 1.62 2.94 7.71
CA LEU A 54 1.42 1.49 7.64
C LEU A 54 0.54 0.95 8.76
N HIS A 55 0.61 1.54 9.97
CA HIS A 55 -0.29 1.19 11.07
C HIS A 55 -1.76 1.43 10.71
N LYS A 56 -2.09 2.61 10.17
CA LYS A 56 -3.46 2.94 9.72
C LYS A 56 -3.94 2.01 8.61
N ILE A 57 -3.05 1.69 7.65
CA ILE A 57 -3.38 0.76 6.57
C ILE A 57 -3.60 -0.65 7.12
N LYS A 58 -2.83 -1.07 8.12
CA LYS A 58 -2.98 -2.36 8.78
C LYS A 58 -4.34 -2.47 9.47
N GLU A 59 -4.77 -1.45 10.21
CA GLU A 59 -6.10 -1.43 10.84
C GLU A 59 -7.22 -1.60 9.81
N ALA A 60 -7.13 -0.90 8.68
CA ALA A 60 -8.10 -1.03 7.59
C ALA A 60 -8.06 -2.41 6.93
N ALA A 61 -6.86 -2.99 6.75
CA ALA A 61 -6.67 -4.31 6.17
C ALA A 61 -7.18 -5.43 7.09
N ASP A 62 -6.99 -5.30 8.40
CA ASP A 62 -7.47 -6.27 9.38
C ASP A 62 -9.01 -6.37 9.39
N GLN A 63 -9.71 -5.27 9.07
CA GLN A 63 -11.17 -5.26 8.81
C GLN A 63 -11.57 -5.86 7.45
N GLN A 64 -10.59 -6.11 6.57
CA GLN A 64 -10.78 -6.53 5.18
C GLN A 64 -10.03 -7.85 4.90
N SER A 65 -10.00 -8.75 5.89
CA SER A 65 -9.37 -10.08 5.81
C SER A 65 -7.88 -10.02 5.44
N GLY A 66 -7.16 -9.01 5.92
CA GLY A 66 -5.73 -8.80 5.68
C GLY A 66 -5.40 -8.18 4.32
N MET A 67 -6.41 -7.72 3.56
CA MET A 67 -6.25 -7.16 2.23
C MET A 67 -6.28 -5.64 2.25
N VAL A 68 -5.38 -5.01 1.49
CA VAL A 68 -5.36 -3.56 1.26
C VAL A 68 -6.14 -3.24 -0.02
N LEU A 69 -7.01 -2.24 0.06
CA LEU A 69 -7.80 -1.73 -1.06
C LEU A 69 -7.30 -0.34 -1.45
N LEU A 70 -7.37 0.00 -2.74
CA LEU A 70 -6.94 1.32 -3.23
C LEU A 70 -7.64 2.50 -2.56
N ARG A 71 -8.89 2.34 -2.11
CA ARG A 71 -9.63 3.40 -1.41
C ARG A 71 -9.11 3.72 -0.01
N ASN A 72 -8.21 2.88 0.52
CA ASN A 72 -7.69 3.04 1.88
C ASN A 72 -6.52 4.05 1.92
N PHE A 73 -6.01 4.55 0.77
CA PHE A 73 -4.87 5.48 0.71
C PHE A 73 -4.82 6.41 -0.52
#